data_AF-A0AAV6C6Q1-F1
#
_entry.id   AF-A0AAV6C6Q1-F1
#
_cell.length_a   1.000
_cell.length_b   1.000
_cell.length_c   1.000
_cell.angle_alpha   90.00
_cell.angle_beta   90.00
_cell.angle_gamma   90.00
#
_symmetry.space_group_name_H-M   'P 1'
#
loop_
_entity.id
_entity.type
_entity.pdbx_description
1 polymer ?
#
loop_
_entity_poly.entity_id
_entity_poly.type
_entity_poly.pdbx_seq_one_letter_code
_entity_poly.pdbx_strand_id
1 'polypeptide(L)'
;MLRPFVLVLSALFLAPVALPAAQPHELLGFLLEQDPAAFDHALGQPFKTGSLPGQLAMRAYMIPGAKETYLVAVFNIHARAVRLELTGQDYTGPTGFLGLTLGEDASAVKSVLGEPAETRHEDDFNVDFWDYKPSNYSLEFTLDHKLYSIQVNEDPPREPRSFAHSPEVRKYALAIEAGDIDTVVRMSSGFLICTDKSELGFTRAARTDLADSSGDLAGCLKKAAAAIVALGEGMTGADDQFRFAERGGPFCVTKFPASSPLKEVVFTWEVDDWRVFEVTLR
;
A
#
# COMPACT_ATOMS: atom_id res chain seq x y z
N MET A 1 -11.57 46.51 52.63
CA MET A 1 -10.66 46.20 51.50
C MET A 1 -11.07 44.85 50.93
N LEU A 2 -11.73 44.84 49.77
CA LEU A 2 -12.20 43.64 49.07
C LEU A 2 -11.19 43.29 47.97
N ARG A 3 -10.62 42.08 48.00
CA ARG A 3 -9.74 41.57 46.94
C ARG A 3 -10.58 40.94 45.82
N PRO A 4 -10.31 41.23 44.54
CA PRO A 4 -10.99 40.57 43.43
C PRO A 4 -10.44 39.16 43.24
N PHE A 5 -11.36 38.19 43.14
CA PHE A 5 -11.08 36.82 42.73
C PHE A 5 -10.97 36.79 41.20
N VAL A 6 -9.77 36.49 40.67
CA VAL A 6 -9.56 36.28 39.24
C VAL A 6 -9.81 34.81 38.95
N LEU A 7 -10.89 34.53 38.22
CA LEU A 7 -11.23 33.21 37.70
C LEU A 7 -10.37 32.96 36.45
N VAL A 8 -9.35 32.12 36.57
CA VAL A 8 -8.55 31.66 35.43
C VAL A 8 -9.33 30.53 34.75
N LEU A 9 -9.97 30.84 33.63
CA LEU A 9 -10.63 29.86 32.78
C LEU A 9 -9.54 29.10 32.00
N SER A 10 -9.14 27.93 32.49
CA SER A 10 -8.26 27.02 31.75
C SER A 10 -9.04 26.44 30.57
N ALA A 11 -8.85 27.00 29.38
CA ALA A 11 -9.30 26.38 28.14
C ALA A 11 -8.47 25.09 27.92
N LEU A 12 -9.09 23.93 28.13
CA LEU A 12 -8.54 22.66 27.66
C LEU A 12 -8.56 22.68 26.13
N PHE A 13 -7.41 22.96 25.53
CA PHE A 13 -7.17 22.64 24.13
C PHE A 13 -7.09 21.12 24.01
N LEU A 14 -8.21 20.48 23.65
CA LEU A 14 -8.17 19.14 23.10
C LEU A 14 -7.45 19.24 21.76
N ALA A 15 -6.17 18.87 21.73
CA ALA A 15 -5.44 18.72 20.49
C ALA A 15 -6.19 17.67 19.63
N PRO A 16 -6.45 17.94 18.34
CA PRO A 16 -7.04 16.93 17.47
C PRO A 16 -6.10 15.72 17.44
N VAL A 17 -6.64 14.56 17.80
CA VAL A 17 -5.95 13.28 17.61
C VAL A 17 -5.88 13.06 16.11
N ALA A 18 -4.72 13.32 15.51
CA ALA A 18 -4.47 12.98 14.12
C ALA A 18 -4.68 11.47 13.95
N LEU A 19 -5.56 11.08 13.03
CA LEU A 19 -5.64 9.70 12.61
C LEU A 19 -4.26 9.30 12.06
N PRO A 20 -3.73 8.12 12.42
CA PRO A 20 -2.47 7.67 11.86
C PRO A 20 -2.61 7.63 10.33
N ALA A 21 -1.62 8.17 9.63
CA ALA A 21 -1.55 8.07 8.18
C ALA A 21 -1.56 6.59 7.77
N ALA A 22 -2.15 6.30 6.61
CA ALA A 22 -2.16 4.95 6.05
C ALA A 22 -0.73 4.40 5.97
N GLN A 23 -0.56 3.15 6.37
CA GLN A 23 0.75 2.50 6.37
C GLN A 23 1.24 2.31 4.93
N PRO A 24 2.55 2.51 4.66
CA PRO A 24 3.14 2.20 3.37
C PRO A 24 2.82 0.77 2.93
N HIS A 25 2.40 0.65 1.67
CA HIS A 25 1.99 -0.61 1.05
C HIS A 25 2.76 -0.91 -0.23
N GLU A 26 3.47 0.08 -0.74
CA GLU A 26 4.11 0.06 -2.03
C GLU A 26 5.62 0.23 -1.87
N LEU A 27 6.39 -0.51 -2.66
CA LEU A 27 7.79 -0.24 -2.91
C LEU A 27 8.14 -0.56 -4.36
N LEU A 28 8.76 0.38 -5.05
CA LEU A 28 9.13 0.33 -6.47
C LEU A 28 7.95 -0.01 -7.40
N GLY A 29 6.74 0.45 -7.08
CA GLY A 29 5.54 0.12 -7.87
C GLY A 29 4.91 -1.24 -7.54
N PHE A 30 5.56 -2.08 -6.75
CA PHE A 30 5.01 -3.34 -6.27
C PHE A 30 4.31 -3.16 -4.93
N LEU A 31 3.27 -3.96 -4.70
CA LEU A 31 2.50 -3.94 -3.45
C LEU A 31 2.87 -5.12 -2.55
N LEU A 32 2.71 -4.95 -1.23
CA LEU A 32 2.55 -6.12 -0.36
C LEU A 32 1.32 -6.93 -0.81
N GLU A 33 1.26 -8.21 -0.49
CA GLU A 33 0.31 -9.22 -0.96
C GLU A 33 0.36 -9.55 -2.47
N GLN A 34 1.22 -8.90 -3.24
CA GLN A 34 1.33 -9.16 -4.67
C GLN A 34 1.97 -10.52 -5.00
N ASP A 35 1.54 -11.12 -6.11
CA ASP A 35 2.00 -12.45 -6.56
C ASP A 35 3.45 -12.42 -7.08
N PRO A 36 4.30 -13.43 -6.75
CA PRO A 36 5.68 -13.50 -7.21
C PRO A 36 5.83 -13.47 -8.74
N ALA A 37 4.85 -13.98 -9.49
CA ALA A 37 4.91 -13.96 -10.96
C ALA A 37 4.99 -12.55 -11.53
N ALA A 38 4.38 -11.57 -10.86
CA ALA A 38 4.44 -10.17 -11.28
C ALA A 38 5.85 -9.57 -11.12
N PHE A 39 6.58 -9.96 -10.08
CA PHE A 39 7.98 -9.60 -9.88
C PHE A 39 8.88 -10.23 -10.93
N ASP A 40 8.73 -11.54 -11.15
CA ASP A 40 9.53 -12.30 -12.12
C ASP A 40 9.33 -11.76 -13.55
N HIS A 41 8.10 -11.37 -13.90
CA HIS A 41 7.79 -10.82 -15.22
C HIS A 41 8.37 -9.41 -15.41
N ALA A 42 8.30 -8.55 -14.39
CA ALA A 42 8.74 -7.16 -14.49
C ALA A 42 10.25 -6.98 -14.30
N LEU A 43 10.89 -7.75 -13.41
CA LEU A 43 12.31 -7.61 -13.05
C LEU A 43 13.19 -8.72 -13.63
N GLY A 44 12.59 -9.73 -14.26
CA GLY A 44 13.28 -10.94 -14.71
C GLY A 44 13.50 -11.94 -13.56
N GLN A 45 14.36 -12.93 -13.79
CA GLN A 45 14.63 -13.95 -12.78
C GLN A 45 15.40 -13.37 -11.59
N PRO A 46 15.09 -13.79 -10.35
CA PRO A 46 15.84 -13.35 -9.18
C PRO A 46 17.30 -13.83 -9.26
N PHE A 47 18.25 -12.97 -8.92
CA PHE A 47 19.68 -13.33 -8.90
C PHE A 47 20.06 -14.10 -7.62
N LYS A 48 19.23 -14.01 -6.58
CA LYS A 48 19.38 -14.76 -5.34
C LYS A 48 18.03 -15.19 -4.81
N THR A 49 17.94 -16.42 -4.36
CA THR A 49 16.76 -16.96 -3.66
C THR A 49 17.18 -17.57 -2.34
N GLY A 50 16.24 -17.69 -1.41
CA GLY A 50 16.50 -18.27 -0.09
C GLY A 50 15.21 -18.65 0.63
N SER A 51 15.36 -19.31 1.77
CA SER A 51 14.27 -19.58 2.70
C SER A 51 14.59 -18.95 4.05
N LEU A 52 13.58 -18.34 4.65
CA LEU A 52 13.65 -17.73 5.97
C LEU A 52 12.80 -18.55 6.96
N PRO A 53 12.98 -18.36 8.29
CA PRO A 53 12.13 -18.98 9.29
C PRO A 53 10.63 -18.76 9.02
N GLY A 54 9.79 -19.73 9.37
CA GLY A 54 8.34 -19.64 9.15
C GLY A 54 7.88 -20.03 7.73
N GLN A 55 8.69 -20.80 6.98
CA GLN A 55 8.38 -21.20 5.59
C GLN A 55 8.24 -20.02 4.62
N LEU A 56 8.97 -18.93 4.90
CA LEU A 56 9.00 -17.76 4.05
C LEU A 56 10.03 -17.95 2.93
N ALA A 57 9.68 -17.58 1.70
CA ALA A 57 10.57 -17.62 0.55
C ALA A 57 11.11 -16.22 0.25
N MET A 58 12.41 -16.07 0.12
CA MET A 58 13.06 -14.80 -0.22
C MET A 58 13.53 -14.84 -1.68
N ARG A 59 13.32 -13.75 -2.41
CA ARG A 59 13.83 -13.54 -3.77
C ARG A 59 14.41 -12.13 -3.90
N ALA A 60 15.62 -12.01 -4.43
CA ALA A 60 16.26 -10.72 -4.70
C ALA A 60 16.41 -10.50 -6.20
N TYR A 61 16.05 -9.30 -6.65
CA TYR A 61 15.95 -8.91 -8.05
C TYR A 61 16.80 -7.67 -8.32
N MET A 62 17.64 -7.71 -9.35
CA MET A 62 18.36 -6.50 -9.77
C MET A 62 17.39 -5.51 -10.39
N ILE A 63 17.55 -4.22 -10.07
CA ILE A 63 16.72 -3.19 -10.71
C ILE A 63 17.30 -2.88 -12.10
N PRO A 64 16.54 -3.05 -13.20
CA PRO A 64 17.04 -2.79 -14.54
C PRO A 64 17.55 -1.36 -14.69
N GLY A 65 18.79 -1.22 -15.16
CA GLY A 65 19.43 0.08 -15.39
C GLY A 65 20.05 0.74 -14.15
N ALA A 66 19.85 0.19 -12.95
CA ALA A 66 20.52 0.66 -11.74
C ALA A 66 21.81 -0.14 -11.48
N LYS A 67 22.83 0.51 -10.92
CA LYS A 67 24.03 -0.17 -10.43
C LYS A 67 23.80 -0.56 -8.97
N GLU A 68 24.11 -1.82 -8.64
CA GLU A 68 24.13 -2.33 -7.26
C GLU A 68 22.85 -2.05 -6.44
N THR A 69 21.73 -1.81 -7.12
CA THR A 69 20.42 -1.62 -6.52
C THR A 69 19.58 -2.84 -6.82
N TYR A 70 18.92 -3.36 -5.78
CA TYR A 70 18.07 -4.53 -5.90
C TYR A 70 16.84 -4.39 -5.00
N LEU A 71 15.79 -5.12 -5.36
CA LEU A 71 14.59 -5.33 -4.56
C LEU A 71 14.63 -6.75 -3.99
N VAL A 72 14.47 -6.89 -2.68
CA VAL A 72 14.18 -8.16 -2.02
C VAL A 72 12.70 -8.24 -1.73
N ALA A 73 12.06 -9.30 -2.21
CA ALA A 73 10.69 -9.64 -1.86
C ALA A 73 10.68 -10.94 -1.03
N VAL A 74 9.95 -10.94 0.08
CA VAL A 74 9.70 -12.14 0.88
C VAL A 74 8.25 -12.54 0.74
N PHE A 75 8.03 -13.82 0.49
CA PHE A 75 6.72 -14.40 0.23
C PHE A 75 6.34 -15.39 1.32
N ASN A 76 5.06 -15.38 1.73
CA ASN A 76 4.51 -16.37 2.64
C ASN A 76 4.19 -17.71 1.94
N ILE A 77 3.65 -18.67 2.70
CA ILE A 77 3.26 -20.01 2.19
C ILE A 77 2.15 -19.97 1.13
N HIS A 78 1.43 -18.86 1.01
CA HIS A 78 0.41 -18.62 -0.01
C HIS A 78 0.96 -17.88 -1.23
N ALA A 79 2.28 -17.73 -1.32
CA ALA A 79 2.95 -16.98 -2.39
C ALA A 79 2.47 -15.52 -2.48
N ARG A 80 2.34 -14.86 -1.33
CA ARG A 80 2.01 -13.42 -1.23
C ARG A 80 3.16 -12.64 -0.65
N ALA A 81 3.48 -11.49 -1.24
CA ALA A 81 4.59 -10.65 -0.80
C ALA A 81 4.31 -10.02 0.56
N VAL A 82 4.94 -10.51 1.62
CA VAL A 82 4.76 -10.01 3.00
C VAL A 82 5.86 -9.05 3.43
N ARG A 83 6.89 -8.88 2.61
CA ARG A 83 7.96 -7.89 2.83
C ARG A 83 8.55 -7.46 1.51
N LEU A 84 8.78 -6.16 1.39
CA LEU A 84 9.52 -5.56 0.29
C LEU A 84 10.68 -4.76 0.87
N GLU A 85 11.85 -4.88 0.27
CA GLU A 85 13.04 -4.15 0.69
C GLU A 85 13.82 -3.67 -0.53
N LEU A 86 13.99 -2.36 -0.68
CA LEU A 86 14.72 -1.73 -1.77
C LEU A 86 16.04 -1.21 -1.23
N THR A 87 17.14 -1.79 -1.70
CA THR A 87 18.49 -1.55 -1.19
C THR A 87 19.40 -1.07 -2.31
N GLY A 88 20.21 -0.04 -2.06
CA GLY A 88 21.20 0.48 -3.00
C GLY A 88 21.67 1.90 -2.70
N GLN A 89 22.63 2.40 -3.47
CA GLN A 89 23.19 3.76 -3.29
C GLN A 89 22.87 4.71 -4.45
N ASP A 90 22.59 4.18 -5.65
CA ASP A 90 22.57 4.95 -6.89
C ASP A 90 21.19 4.94 -7.61
N TYR A 91 20.11 4.61 -6.90
CA TYR A 91 18.77 4.62 -7.48
C TYR A 91 18.10 5.98 -7.35
N THR A 92 18.00 6.70 -8.48
CA THR A 92 17.36 8.04 -8.54
C THR A 92 15.91 8.00 -9.04
N GLY A 93 15.35 6.80 -9.24
CA GLY A 93 13.97 6.63 -9.67
C GLY A 93 12.97 6.75 -8.51
N PRO A 94 11.67 6.82 -8.80
CA PRO A 94 10.65 6.85 -7.76
C PRO A 94 10.62 5.53 -7.00
N THR A 95 10.74 5.59 -5.68
CA THR A 95 10.67 4.40 -4.81
C THR A 95 9.24 3.98 -4.49
N GLY A 96 8.25 4.85 -4.70
CA GLY A 96 6.87 4.63 -4.23
C GLY A 96 6.70 4.78 -2.71
N PHE A 97 7.78 5.07 -1.97
CA PHE A 97 7.76 5.14 -0.50
C PHE A 97 7.76 6.59 -0.01
N LEU A 98 6.57 7.13 0.27
CA LEU A 98 6.36 8.44 0.92
C LEU A 98 7.14 9.61 0.30
N GLY A 99 7.46 9.51 -1.00
CA GLY A 99 8.24 10.51 -1.74
C GLY A 99 9.75 10.49 -1.50
N LEU A 100 10.28 9.55 -0.71
CA LEU A 100 11.71 9.43 -0.43
C LEU A 100 12.45 8.69 -1.54
N THR A 101 13.71 9.06 -1.74
CA THR A 101 14.62 8.40 -2.69
C THR A 101 15.85 7.86 -1.97
N LEU A 102 16.42 6.76 -2.48
CA LEU A 102 17.72 6.28 -1.99
C LEU A 102 18.80 7.34 -2.18
N GLY A 103 19.76 7.39 -1.25
CA GLY A 103 20.83 8.38 -1.21
C GLY A 103 20.45 9.72 -0.56
N GLU A 104 19.20 9.92 -0.15
CA GLU A 104 18.80 11.11 0.61
C GLU A 104 19.51 11.20 1.96
N ASP A 105 19.82 12.43 2.39
CA ASP A 105 20.41 12.67 3.71
C ASP A 105 19.43 12.28 4.84
N ALA A 106 19.97 11.71 5.90
CA ALA A 106 19.27 11.43 7.16
C ALA A 106 18.39 12.61 7.64
N SER A 107 18.88 13.85 7.49
CA SER A 107 18.12 15.06 7.85
C SER A 107 16.91 15.32 6.95
N ALA A 108 17.03 15.04 5.64
CA ALA A 108 15.92 15.15 4.70
C ALA A 108 14.85 14.10 5.00
N VAL A 109 15.26 12.86 5.28
CA VAL A 109 14.34 11.79 5.67
C VAL A 109 13.57 12.15 6.95
N LYS A 110 14.28 12.65 7.98
CA LYS A 110 13.63 13.10 9.23
C LYS A 110 12.65 14.25 9.02
N SER A 111 12.85 15.09 8.00
CA SER A 111 11.91 16.16 7.68
C SER A 111 10.57 15.66 7.12
N VAL A 112 10.57 14.46 6.51
CA VAL A 112 9.39 13.82 5.95
C VAL A 112 8.73 12.90 6.97
N LEU A 113 9.51 12.08 7.68
CA LEU A 113 9.00 11.02 8.56
C LEU A 113 9.02 11.35 10.05
N GLY A 114 9.78 12.36 10.47
CA GLY A 114 10.09 12.62 11.87
C GLY A 114 11.27 11.81 12.38
N GLU A 115 11.44 11.76 13.70
CA GLU A 115 12.49 10.98 14.36
C GLU A 115 12.10 9.49 14.43
N PRO A 116 13.06 8.55 14.25
CA PRO A 116 12.79 7.13 14.45
C PRO A 116 12.50 6.83 15.91
N ALA A 117 11.71 5.78 16.16
CA ALA A 117 11.44 5.28 17.50
C ALA A 117 12.67 4.59 18.11
N GLU A 118 13.48 3.95 17.29
CA GLU A 118 14.71 3.26 17.70
C GLU A 118 15.79 3.44 16.63
N THR A 119 17.03 3.61 17.07
CA THR A 119 18.22 3.60 16.21
C THR A 119 19.21 2.58 16.77
N ARG A 120 19.66 1.66 15.92
CA ARG A 120 20.69 0.68 16.26
C ARG A 120 21.75 0.65 15.16
N HIS A 121 23.00 0.48 15.56
CA HIS A 121 24.08 0.25 14.60
C HIS A 121 24.21 -1.26 14.35
N GLU A 122 24.32 -1.67 13.09
CA GLU A 122 24.53 -3.06 12.70
C GLU A 122 25.95 -3.23 12.15
N ASP A 123 26.87 -3.75 13.00
CA ASP A 123 28.30 -3.87 12.68
C ASP A 123 28.57 -4.75 11.43
N ASP A 124 27.77 -5.79 11.22
CA ASP A 124 27.96 -6.77 10.14
C ASP A 124 27.78 -6.12 8.74
N PHE A 125 26.93 -5.10 8.66
CA PHE A 125 26.63 -4.37 7.42
C PHE A 125 27.14 -2.94 7.45
N ASN A 126 27.62 -2.47 8.61
CA ASN A 126 28.14 -1.13 8.86
C ASN A 126 27.12 -0.03 8.46
N VAL A 127 25.88 -0.22 8.92
CA VAL A 127 24.74 0.69 8.69
C VAL A 127 24.07 1.06 10.00
N ASP A 128 23.40 2.22 10.00
CA ASP A 128 22.48 2.60 11.07
C ASP A 128 21.06 2.20 10.67
N PHE A 129 20.47 1.29 11.43
CA PHE A 129 19.08 0.86 11.29
C PHE A 129 18.15 1.75 12.12
N TRP A 130 17.13 2.29 11.46
CA TRP A 130 16.11 3.17 12.03
C TRP A 130 14.74 2.50 11.96
N ASP A 131 14.14 2.27 13.13
CA ASP A 131 12.82 1.67 13.28
C ASP A 131 11.77 2.75 13.56
N TYR A 132 10.65 2.74 12.84
CA TYR A 132 9.59 3.75 12.93
C TYR A 132 8.32 3.20 13.59
N LYS A 133 8.46 2.35 14.62
CA LYS A 133 7.31 1.84 15.39
C LYS A 133 6.34 2.95 15.84
N PRO A 134 5.02 2.72 15.73
CA PRO A 134 4.38 1.46 15.38
C PRO A 134 4.18 1.25 13.87
N SER A 135 4.87 2.00 13.01
CA SER A 135 4.74 1.87 11.55
C SER A 135 5.34 0.56 11.04
N ASN A 136 4.91 0.14 9.85
CA ASN A 136 5.29 -1.13 9.24
C ASN A 136 6.61 -1.09 8.44
N TYR A 137 7.46 -0.10 8.68
CA TYR A 137 8.66 0.12 7.89
C TYR A 137 9.89 0.45 8.74
N SER A 138 11.04 0.17 8.18
CA SER A 138 12.35 0.49 8.73
C SER A 138 13.29 0.95 7.63
N LEU A 139 14.27 1.77 8.00
CA LEU A 139 15.23 2.34 7.08
C LEU A 139 16.65 1.99 7.52
N GLU A 140 17.57 1.87 6.58
CA GLU A 140 19.00 1.72 6.86
C GLU A 140 19.76 2.89 6.25
N PHE A 141 20.75 3.39 6.97
CA PHE A 141 21.60 4.49 6.54
C PHE A 141 23.06 4.07 6.49
N THR A 142 23.80 4.55 5.49
CA THR A 142 25.25 4.40 5.46
C THR A 142 25.92 5.21 6.58
N LEU A 143 27.21 4.96 6.84
CA LEU A 143 28.02 5.78 7.76
C LEU A 143 28.09 7.27 7.38
N ASP A 144 27.93 7.58 6.08
CA ASP A 144 27.85 8.97 5.59
C ASP A 144 26.42 9.55 5.72
N HIS A 145 25.57 8.88 6.50
CA HIS A 145 24.19 9.26 6.80
C HIS A 145 23.30 9.41 5.55
N LYS A 146 23.48 8.52 4.56
CA LYS A 146 22.64 8.45 3.36
C LYS A 146 21.68 7.27 3.44
N LEU A 147 20.42 7.48 3.06
CA LEU A 147 19.40 6.44 2.99
C LEU A 147 19.84 5.34 2.03
N TYR A 148 20.00 4.13 2.54
CA TYR A 148 20.56 2.98 1.81
C TYR A 148 19.54 1.88 1.54
N SER A 149 18.66 1.60 2.51
CA SER A 149 17.61 0.59 2.39
C SER A 149 16.29 1.11 2.93
N ILE A 150 15.20 0.77 2.23
CA ILE A 150 13.82 0.99 2.67
C ILE A 150 13.17 -0.38 2.76
N GLN A 151 12.70 -0.78 3.93
CA GLN A 151 11.95 -2.02 4.13
C GLN A 151 10.52 -1.70 4.53
N VAL A 152 9.55 -2.34 3.88
CA VAL A 152 8.12 -2.31 4.21
C VAL A 152 7.67 -3.73 4.49
N ASN A 153 6.96 -3.94 5.59
CA ASN A 153 6.50 -5.25 6.06
C ASN A 153 4.98 -5.31 6.10
N GLU A 154 4.43 -6.48 5.83
CA GLU A 154 3.09 -6.83 6.25
C GLU A 154 3.14 -7.18 7.74
N ASP A 155 2.86 -6.19 8.58
CA ASP A 155 2.60 -6.44 9.99
C ASP A 155 1.20 -7.06 10.16
N PRO A 156 0.95 -7.85 11.22
CA PRO A 156 -0.38 -8.32 11.53
C PRO A 156 -1.35 -7.13 11.55
N PRO A 157 -2.38 -7.14 10.69
CA PRO A 157 -3.23 -5.98 10.53
C PRO A 157 -3.92 -5.70 11.87
N ARG A 158 -3.92 -4.43 12.27
CA ARG A 158 -4.68 -3.99 13.44
C ARG A 158 -6.17 -4.14 13.14
N GLU A 159 -7.00 -4.27 14.17
CA GLU A 159 -8.44 -4.36 13.94
C GLU A 159 -8.96 -3.11 13.20
N PRO A 160 -9.78 -3.29 12.14
CA PRO A 160 -10.38 -2.16 11.43
C PRO A 160 -11.22 -1.32 12.37
N ARG A 161 -10.96 -0.01 12.38
CA ARG A 161 -11.71 0.95 13.23
C ARG A 161 -13.03 1.40 12.62
N SER A 162 -13.13 1.32 11.30
CA SER A 162 -14.31 1.66 10.51
C SER A 162 -14.46 0.66 9.38
N PHE A 163 -15.57 0.68 8.67
CA PHE A 163 -15.81 -0.14 7.49
C PHE A 163 -15.67 0.71 6.22
N ALA A 164 -15.27 0.08 5.12
CA ALA A 164 -15.39 0.69 3.81
C ALA A 164 -16.84 0.59 3.33
N HIS A 165 -17.32 1.69 2.74
CA HIS A 165 -18.68 1.82 2.27
C HIS A 165 -18.69 2.33 0.82
N SER A 166 -19.89 2.55 0.28
CA SER A 166 -20.08 3.11 -1.05
C SER A 166 -19.32 4.44 -1.33
N PRO A 167 -19.07 5.36 -0.36
CA PRO A 167 -18.22 6.53 -0.61
C PRO A 167 -16.77 6.18 -0.97
N GLU A 168 -16.19 5.14 -0.34
CA GLU A 168 -14.84 4.66 -0.64
C GLU A 168 -14.78 4.04 -2.05
N VAL A 169 -15.82 3.29 -2.44
CA VAL A 169 -15.93 2.78 -3.83
C VAL A 169 -15.98 3.93 -4.83
N ARG A 170 -16.77 4.96 -4.52
CA ARG A 170 -16.88 6.12 -5.40
C ARG A 170 -15.57 6.90 -5.49
N LYS A 171 -14.85 7.07 -4.37
CA LYS A 171 -13.52 7.67 -4.33
C LYS A 171 -12.54 6.91 -5.23
N TYR A 172 -12.55 5.58 -5.16
CA TYR A 172 -11.73 4.74 -6.03
C TYR A 172 -12.07 4.93 -7.51
N ALA A 173 -13.36 4.92 -7.86
CA ALA A 173 -13.82 5.15 -9.23
C ALA A 173 -13.42 6.53 -9.77
N LEU A 174 -13.56 7.58 -8.96
CA LEU A 174 -13.13 8.92 -9.33
C LEU A 174 -11.62 9.02 -9.56
N ALA A 175 -10.82 8.32 -8.75
CA ALA A 175 -9.38 8.28 -8.94
C ALA A 175 -9.00 7.60 -10.27
N ILE A 176 -9.71 6.52 -10.65
CA ILE A 176 -9.53 5.86 -11.95
C ILE A 176 -9.89 6.80 -13.10
N GLU A 177 -11.04 7.48 -13.05
CA GLU A 177 -11.48 8.42 -14.10
C GLU A 177 -10.52 9.61 -14.23
N ALA A 178 -9.97 10.09 -13.11
CA ALA A 178 -9.01 11.19 -13.09
C ALA A 178 -7.60 10.77 -13.53
N GLY A 179 -7.31 9.47 -13.63
CA GLY A 179 -5.95 8.97 -13.84
C GLY A 179 -5.02 9.20 -12.65
N ASP A 180 -5.57 9.34 -11.43
CA ASP A 180 -4.82 9.50 -10.19
C ASP A 180 -4.27 8.15 -9.72
N ILE A 181 -3.17 7.72 -10.35
CA ILE A 181 -2.55 6.42 -10.09
C ILE A 181 -2.09 6.29 -8.63
N ASP A 182 -1.66 7.37 -7.98
CA ASP A 182 -1.26 7.32 -6.57
C ASP A 182 -2.42 6.94 -5.66
N THR A 183 -3.60 7.54 -5.89
CA THR A 183 -4.79 7.16 -5.13
C THR A 183 -5.26 5.75 -5.49
N VAL A 184 -5.23 5.35 -6.76
CA VAL A 184 -5.63 3.99 -7.17
C VAL A 184 -4.73 2.96 -6.51
N VAL A 185 -3.40 3.07 -6.66
CA VAL A 185 -2.43 2.14 -6.05
C VAL A 185 -2.60 2.07 -4.54
N ARG A 186 -2.73 3.22 -3.86
CA ARG A 186 -2.94 3.26 -2.40
C ARG A 186 -4.22 2.56 -1.97
N MET A 187 -5.26 2.58 -2.80
CA MET A 187 -6.55 1.96 -2.50
C MET A 187 -6.66 0.52 -3.03
N SER A 188 -5.71 0.01 -3.81
CA SER A 188 -5.71 -1.36 -4.32
C SER A 188 -5.03 -2.32 -3.35
N SER A 189 -5.58 -3.52 -3.21
CA SER A 189 -4.91 -4.65 -2.58
C SER A 189 -3.79 -5.14 -3.50
N GLY A 190 -2.72 -5.72 -2.94
CA GLY A 190 -1.71 -6.40 -3.76
C GLY A 190 -2.23 -7.57 -4.57
N PHE A 191 -3.39 -8.11 -4.17
CA PHE A 191 -4.09 -9.18 -4.87
C PHE A 191 -5.39 -8.70 -5.53
N LEU A 192 -5.42 -7.45 -6.04
CA LEU A 192 -6.55 -6.91 -6.78
C LEU A 192 -6.89 -7.79 -7.99
N ILE A 193 -8.17 -8.18 -8.07
CA ILE A 193 -8.76 -8.86 -9.22
C ILE A 193 -9.91 -8.02 -9.80
N CYS A 194 -9.97 -7.90 -11.12
CA CYS A 194 -11.11 -7.40 -11.86
C CYS A 194 -11.67 -8.52 -12.74
N THR A 195 -12.93 -8.89 -12.53
CA THR A 195 -13.61 -9.96 -13.26
C THR A 195 -14.56 -9.35 -14.28
N ASP A 196 -14.29 -9.59 -15.57
CA ASP A 196 -15.20 -9.30 -16.70
C ASP A 196 -15.53 -10.64 -17.38
N LYS A 197 -14.77 -11.00 -18.41
CA LYS A 197 -14.84 -12.31 -19.08
C LYS A 197 -13.91 -13.35 -18.46
N SER A 198 -12.90 -12.88 -17.75
CA SER A 198 -11.87 -13.64 -17.05
C SER A 198 -11.42 -12.84 -15.82
N GLU A 199 -10.78 -13.51 -14.88
CA GLU A 199 -10.10 -12.86 -13.77
C GLU A 199 -8.83 -12.16 -14.28
N LEU A 200 -8.72 -10.85 -14.03
CA LEU A 200 -7.59 -10.02 -14.40
C LEU A 200 -6.96 -9.49 -13.13
N GLY A 201 -5.66 -9.69 -12.93
CA GLY A 201 -4.92 -9.15 -11.80
C GLY A 201 -3.60 -8.53 -12.24
N PHE A 202 -2.75 -8.16 -11.28
CA PHE A 202 -1.44 -7.64 -11.59
C PHE A 202 -0.54 -8.70 -12.22
N THR A 203 0.05 -8.36 -13.36
CA THR A 203 1.02 -9.17 -14.12
C THR A 203 2.43 -8.54 -14.10
N ARG A 204 2.53 -7.27 -13.68
CA ARG A 204 3.76 -6.50 -13.46
C ARG A 204 3.63 -5.72 -12.16
N ALA A 205 4.58 -4.83 -11.85
CA ALA A 205 4.41 -3.82 -10.81
C ALA A 205 3.03 -3.15 -10.93
N ALA A 206 2.28 -3.07 -9.82
CA ALA A 206 0.90 -2.59 -9.79
C ALA A 206 0.75 -1.22 -10.45
N ARG A 207 1.68 -0.29 -10.15
CA ARG A 207 1.71 1.04 -10.77
C ARG A 207 1.81 0.99 -12.30
N THR A 208 2.61 0.07 -12.83
CA THR A 208 2.78 -0.11 -14.29
C THR A 208 1.50 -0.61 -14.93
N ASP A 209 0.84 -1.61 -14.35
CA ASP A 209 -0.40 -2.16 -14.90
C ASP A 209 -1.58 -1.19 -14.78
N LEU A 210 -1.64 -0.39 -13.71
CA LEU A 210 -2.69 0.62 -13.52
C LEU A 210 -2.49 1.84 -14.43
N ALA A 211 -1.24 2.21 -14.73
CA ALA A 211 -0.92 3.30 -15.65
C ALA A 211 -1.09 2.91 -17.13
N ASP A 212 -1.02 1.62 -17.45
CA ASP A 212 -1.20 1.10 -18.81
C ASP A 212 -2.66 1.16 -19.24
N SER A 213 -3.05 2.29 -19.82
CA SER A 213 -4.42 2.54 -20.30
C SER A 213 -4.94 1.53 -21.33
N SER A 214 -4.05 0.75 -21.96
CA SER A 214 -4.36 -0.28 -22.94
C SER A 214 -4.40 -1.70 -22.35
N GLY A 215 -3.94 -1.87 -21.10
CA GLY A 215 -3.93 -3.15 -20.41
C GLY A 215 -5.34 -3.61 -20.01
N ASP A 216 -5.56 -4.93 -20.03
CA ASP A 216 -6.87 -5.52 -19.75
C ASP A 216 -7.39 -5.17 -18.34
N LEU A 217 -6.52 -5.21 -17.33
CA LEU A 217 -6.88 -4.85 -15.95
C LEU A 217 -7.35 -3.40 -15.86
N ALA A 218 -6.55 -2.44 -16.37
CA ALA A 218 -6.92 -1.03 -16.38
C ALA A 218 -8.20 -0.77 -17.18
N GLY A 219 -8.38 -1.46 -18.31
CA GLY A 219 -9.62 -1.42 -19.09
C GLY A 219 -10.84 -1.93 -18.32
N CYS A 220 -10.71 -3.03 -17.58
CA CYS A 220 -11.75 -3.57 -16.71
C CYS A 220 -12.12 -2.58 -15.60
N LEU A 221 -11.12 -2.02 -14.91
CA LEU A 221 -11.32 -1.05 -13.84
C LEU A 221 -11.98 0.25 -14.35
N LYS A 222 -11.63 0.72 -15.55
CA LYS A 222 -12.29 1.89 -16.18
C LYS A 222 -13.76 1.63 -16.48
N LYS A 223 -14.12 0.45 -16.97
CA LYS A 223 -15.55 0.09 -17.17
C LYS A 223 -16.31 0.12 -15.84
N ALA A 224 -15.72 -0.45 -14.79
CA ALA A 224 -16.30 -0.44 -13.46
C ALA A 224 -16.43 0.99 -12.90
N ALA A 225 -15.40 1.82 -13.05
CA ALA A 225 -15.40 3.22 -12.62
C ALA A 225 -16.50 4.03 -13.31
N ALA A 226 -16.65 3.89 -14.64
CA ALA A 226 -17.73 4.53 -15.38
C ALA A 226 -19.12 4.11 -14.89
N ALA A 227 -19.32 2.81 -14.57
CA ALA A 227 -20.57 2.31 -14.01
C ALA A 227 -20.87 2.89 -12.62
N ILE A 228 -19.84 3.02 -11.77
CA ILE A 228 -19.95 3.62 -10.43
C ILE A 228 -20.32 5.10 -10.54
N VAL A 229 -19.61 5.87 -11.37
CA VAL A 229 -19.84 7.31 -11.54
C VAL A 229 -21.23 7.60 -12.11
N ALA A 230 -21.75 6.75 -12.99
CA ALA A 230 -23.10 6.88 -13.55
C ALA A 230 -24.24 6.81 -12.51
N LEU A 231 -23.99 6.26 -11.32
CA LEU A 231 -24.97 6.19 -10.22
C LEU A 231 -25.10 7.50 -9.43
N GLY A 232 -24.22 8.47 -9.70
CA GLY A 232 -24.17 9.77 -9.02
C GLY A 232 -23.52 9.72 -7.64
N GLU A 233 -23.50 10.86 -6.94
CA GLU A 233 -22.90 10.98 -5.60
C GLU A 233 -23.55 10.08 -4.55
N GLY A 234 -24.87 9.91 -4.64
CA GLY A 234 -25.63 9.06 -3.73
C GLY A 234 -25.52 7.56 -4.00
N MET A 235 -24.76 7.13 -5.02
CA MET A 235 -24.57 5.71 -5.37
C MET A 235 -25.90 4.96 -5.44
N THR A 236 -26.88 5.54 -6.14
CA THR A 236 -28.29 5.13 -6.05
C THR A 236 -28.49 3.63 -6.28
N GLY A 237 -29.08 2.95 -5.28
CA GLY A 237 -29.37 1.51 -5.35
C GLY A 237 -28.18 0.60 -5.07
N ALA A 238 -27.01 1.15 -4.74
CA ALA A 238 -25.92 0.37 -4.16
C ALA A 238 -26.24 -0.01 -2.71
N ASP A 239 -25.75 -1.17 -2.28
CA ASP A 239 -26.01 -1.74 -0.96
C ASP A 239 -24.72 -2.29 -0.35
N ASP A 240 -24.37 -1.81 0.84
CA ASP A 240 -23.15 -2.17 1.54
C ASP A 240 -23.40 -3.36 2.49
N GLN A 241 -22.62 -4.42 2.34
CA GLN A 241 -22.78 -5.70 3.02
C GLN A 241 -21.46 -6.22 3.60
N PHE A 242 -21.57 -7.17 4.54
CA PHE A 242 -20.44 -7.96 5.00
C PHE A 242 -20.40 -9.32 4.31
N ARG A 243 -19.19 -9.77 4.00
CA ARG A 243 -18.91 -11.16 3.62
C ARG A 243 -17.90 -11.74 4.60
N PHE A 244 -18.30 -12.82 5.26
CA PHE A 244 -17.40 -13.63 6.08
C PHE A 244 -16.98 -14.84 5.25
N ALA A 245 -15.67 -15.04 5.09
CA ALA A 245 -15.13 -16.26 4.53
C ALA A 245 -14.82 -17.26 5.64
N GLU A 246 -14.95 -18.57 5.37
CA GLU A 246 -14.56 -19.62 6.32
C GLU A 246 -13.08 -19.55 6.72
N ARG A 247 -12.25 -18.98 5.84
CA ARG A 247 -10.84 -18.68 6.06
C ARG A 247 -10.58 -17.26 5.59
N GLY A 248 -10.15 -16.39 6.50
CA GLY A 248 -9.83 -14.99 6.21
C GLY A 248 -10.51 -13.99 7.15
N GLY A 249 -10.17 -12.72 6.98
CA GLY A 249 -10.81 -11.60 7.68
C GLY A 249 -12.19 -11.24 7.09
N PRO A 250 -12.91 -10.30 7.73
CA PRO A 250 -14.15 -9.77 7.17
C PRO A 250 -13.87 -8.96 5.90
N PHE A 251 -14.73 -9.12 4.90
CA PHE A 251 -14.75 -8.27 3.71
C PHE A 251 -15.92 -7.29 3.77
N CYS A 252 -15.69 -6.07 3.31
CA CYS A 252 -16.76 -5.11 3.01
C CYS A 252 -17.13 -5.24 1.52
N VAL A 253 -18.41 -5.30 1.20
CA VAL A 253 -18.89 -5.51 -0.17
C VAL A 253 -19.93 -4.46 -0.51
N THR A 254 -19.69 -3.66 -1.53
CA THR A 254 -20.72 -2.80 -2.12
C THR A 254 -21.31 -3.52 -3.32
N LYS A 255 -22.59 -3.90 -3.24
CA LYS A 255 -23.34 -4.52 -4.33
C LYS A 255 -24.10 -3.48 -5.13
N PHE A 256 -24.27 -3.76 -6.42
CA PHE A 256 -24.89 -2.83 -7.36
C PHE A 256 -26.21 -3.37 -7.91
N PRO A 257 -27.16 -2.48 -8.29
CA PRO A 257 -28.48 -2.90 -8.78
C PRO A 257 -28.34 -3.77 -10.04
N ALA A 258 -29.31 -4.66 -10.28
CA ALA A 258 -29.26 -5.60 -11.40
C ALA A 258 -29.22 -4.92 -12.79
N SER A 259 -29.65 -3.66 -12.87
CA SER A 259 -29.55 -2.82 -14.07
C SER A 259 -28.15 -2.25 -14.33
N SER A 260 -27.25 -2.31 -13.34
CA SER A 260 -25.85 -1.89 -13.49
C SER A 260 -25.04 -3.00 -14.15
N PRO A 261 -24.11 -2.67 -15.08
CA PRO A 261 -23.14 -3.65 -15.60
C PRO A 261 -22.13 -4.09 -14.54
N LEU A 262 -22.03 -3.40 -13.40
CA LEU A 262 -21.23 -3.79 -12.25
C LEU A 262 -22.08 -4.64 -11.29
N LYS A 263 -21.50 -5.72 -10.76
CA LYS A 263 -22.14 -6.59 -9.77
C LYS A 263 -21.78 -6.17 -8.36
N GLU A 264 -20.47 -6.10 -8.06
CA GLU A 264 -19.97 -5.77 -6.73
C GLU A 264 -18.53 -5.24 -6.76
N VAL A 265 -18.17 -4.49 -5.72
CA VAL A 265 -16.79 -4.15 -5.35
C VAL A 265 -16.56 -4.64 -3.94
N VAL A 266 -15.46 -5.35 -3.72
CA VAL A 266 -15.09 -5.96 -2.44
C VAL A 266 -13.82 -5.30 -1.92
N PHE A 267 -13.82 -4.94 -0.65
CA PHE A 267 -12.64 -4.52 0.08
C PHE A 267 -12.16 -5.62 1.03
N THR A 268 -10.84 -5.76 1.09
CA THR A 268 -10.13 -6.51 2.13
C THR A 268 -9.44 -5.53 3.08
N TRP A 269 -9.19 -5.97 4.31
CA TRP A 269 -8.42 -5.19 5.28
C TRP A 269 -6.94 -5.62 5.20
N GLU A 270 -6.08 -4.72 4.77
CA GLU A 270 -4.70 -5.01 4.40
C GLU A 270 -3.81 -3.81 4.74
N VAL A 271 -2.77 -4.05 5.55
CA VAL A 271 -1.79 -3.02 5.94
C VAL A 271 -2.49 -1.80 6.56
N ASP A 272 -3.34 -2.07 7.57
CA ASP A 272 -4.13 -1.10 8.33
C ASP A 272 -5.08 -0.19 7.53
N ASP A 273 -5.46 -0.58 6.32
CA ASP A 273 -6.44 0.16 5.51
C ASP A 273 -7.39 -0.77 4.73
N TRP A 274 -8.54 -0.25 4.32
CA TRP A 274 -9.45 -0.94 3.40
C TRP A 274 -8.96 -0.78 1.97
N ARG A 275 -8.68 -1.91 1.33
CA ARG A 275 -8.16 -1.95 -0.03
C ARG A 275 -9.10 -2.71 -0.93
N VAL A 276 -9.34 -2.18 -2.13
CA VAL A 276 -10.13 -2.84 -3.18
C VAL A 276 -9.41 -4.13 -3.56
N PHE A 277 -10.10 -5.23 -3.33
CA PHE A 277 -9.63 -6.60 -3.54
C PHE A 277 -10.25 -7.21 -4.79
N GLU A 278 -11.55 -7.01 -5.00
CA GLU A 278 -12.28 -7.59 -6.11
C GLU A 278 -13.22 -6.54 -6.74
N VAL A 279 -13.24 -6.48 -8.06
CA VAL A 279 -14.20 -5.70 -8.84
C VAL A 279 -14.85 -6.64 -9.84
N THR A 280 -16.15 -6.89 -9.73
CA THR A 280 -16.82 -7.90 -10.56
C THR A 280 -17.90 -7.26 -11.42
N LEU A 281 -17.71 -7.32 -12.73
CA LEU A 281 -18.68 -6.95 -13.76
C LEU A 281 -19.67 -8.11 -14.01
N ARG A 282 -20.75 -7.84 -14.74
CA ARG A 282 -21.80 -8.81 -15.10
C ARG A 282 -21.66 -9.34 -16.51
#